data_AF-A0A5B0MGA0-F1
#
_entry.id   AF-A0A5B0MGA0-F1
#
_cell.length_a   1.000
_cell.length_b   1.000
_cell.length_c   1.000
_cell.angle_alpha   90.00
_cell.angle_beta   90.00
_cell.angle_gamma   90.00
#
_symmetry.space_group_name_H-M   'P 1'
#
loop_
_entity.id
_entity.type
_entity.pdbx_description
1 polymer ?
#
loop_
_entity_poly.entity_id
_entity_poly.type
_entity_poly.pdbx_seq_one_letter_code
_entity_poly.pdbx_strand_id
1 'polypeptide(L)'
;MWHGVIAERGQGPFIGVAPTITKAGKRSQHTELMIAQVKVMSFIAYVIRAQATLVQPFGTEIPTIVLRILKDIPPESSLSRRELIVALRHILGTEYRSLFIPFFERPAELSSIHGYRDHFL
;
A
#
# COMPACT_ATOMS: atom_id res chain seq x y z
N MET A 1 1.31 -6.40 26.64
CA MET A 1 2.35 -5.36 26.46
C MET A 1 2.08 -4.43 25.26
N TRP A 2 1.42 -4.88 24.19
CA TRP A 2 1.17 -4.05 22.98
C TRP A 2 -0.15 -3.25 22.98
N HIS A 3 -1.10 -3.54 23.88
CA HIS A 3 -2.35 -2.80 23.96
C HIS A 3 -2.22 -1.40 24.59
N GLY A 4 -1.20 -1.18 25.43
CA GLY A 4 -0.97 0.12 26.09
C GLY A 4 -0.39 1.19 25.17
N VAL A 5 0.49 0.82 24.25
CA VAL A 5 1.19 1.77 23.35
C VAL A 5 0.25 2.34 22.28
N ILE A 6 -0.78 1.57 21.87
CA ILE A 6 -1.79 2.04 20.92
C ILE A 6 -2.77 3.04 21.58
N ALA A 7 -2.96 2.94 22.90
CA ALA A 7 -3.83 3.85 23.65
C ALA A 7 -3.17 5.21 23.95
N GLU A 8 -1.84 5.27 24.13
CA GLU A 8 -1.12 6.52 24.44
C GLU A 8 -1.01 7.49 23.26
N ARG A 9 -1.13 7.00 22.01
CA ARG A 9 -1.29 7.83 20.82
C ARG A 9 -2.74 7.70 20.37
N GLY A 10 -3.63 8.54 20.91
CA GLY A 10 -5.10 8.39 20.86
C GLY A 10 -5.80 8.26 19.49
N GLN A 11 -5.10 8.00 18.38
CA GLN A 11 -5.66 7.48 17.14
C GLN A 11 -4.65 6.49 16.55
N GLY A 12 -5.05 5.22 16.41
CA GLY A 12 -4.27 4.26 15.64
C GLY A 12 -4.02 4.75 14.21
N PRO A 13 -3.01 4.23 13.51
CA PRO A 13 -2.71 4.61 12.14
C PRO A 13 -3.96 4.43 11.27
N PHE A 14 -4.30 5.48 10.54
CA PHE A 14 -5.49 5.52 9.69
C PHE A 14 -5.32 4.53 8.51
N ILE A 15 -6.28 3.61 8.34
CA ILE A 15 -6.34 2.63 7.24
C ILE A 15 -7.72 2.77 6.58
N GLY A 16 -7.77 2.84 5.24
CA GLY A 16 -8.99 2.92 4.44
C GLY A 16 -9.31 4.32 3.96
N VAL A 17 -10.60 4.70 3.95
CA VAL A 17 -11.08 5.98 3.38
C VAL A 17 -11.10 7.09 4.43
N ALA A 18 -10.35 8.17 4.23
CA ALA A 18 -10.23 9.25 5.21
C ALA A 18 -11.61 9.83 5.59
N PRO A 19 -11.86 10.17 6.88
CA PRO A 19 -13.17 10.66 7.33
C PRO A 19 -13.64 11.91 6.57
N THR A 20 -12.71 12.73 6.11
CA THR A 20 -12.98 13.92 5.29
C THR A 20 -13.59 13.56 3.93
N ILE A 21 -13.16 12.46 3.32
CA ILE A 21 -13.71 11.95 2.05
C ILE A 21 -15.11 11.39 2.27
N THR A 22 -15.31 10.65 3.37
CA THR A 22 -16.63 10.13 3.75
C THR A 22 -17.61 11.26 4.04
N LYS A 23 -17.23 12.26 4.84
CA LYS A 23 -18.05 13.44 5.16
C LYS A 23 -18.37 14.28 3.93
N ALA A 24 -17.47 14.33 2.95
CA ALA A 24 -17.70 15.01 1.68
C ALA A 24 -18.58 14.23 0.69
N GLY A 25 -19.02 13.01 1.02
CA GLY A 25 -19.82 12.16 0.13
C GLY A 25 -19.05 11.63 -1.09
N LYS A 26 -17.71 11.64 -1.06
CA LYS A 26 -16.86 11.32 -2.23
C LYS A 26 -16.29 9.90 -2.25
N ARG A 27 -17.01 8.94 -1.63
CA ARG A 27 -16.52 7.56 -1.47
C ARG A 27 -16.37 6.85 -2.83
N SER A 28 -17.29 7.04 -3.76
CA SER A 28 -17.23 6.42 -5.09
C SER A 28 -16.03 6.91 -5.89
N GLN A 29 -15.80 8.23 -5.97
CA GLN A 29 -14.66 8.78 -6.70
C GLN A 29 -13.32 8.35 -6.07
N HIS A 30 -13.26 8.24 -4.74
CA HIS A 30 -12.09 7.69 -4.06
C HIS A 30 -11.83 6.24 -4.47
N THR A 31 -12.86 5.40 -4.50
CA THR A 31 -12.73 4.00 -4.95
C THR A 31 -12.26 3.91 -6.41
N GLU A 32 -12.81 4.73 -7.31
CA GLU A 32 -12.36 4.80 -8.71
C GLU A 32 -10.90 5.22 -8.83
N LEU A 33 -10.48 6.21 -8.03
CA LEU A 33 -9.08 6.64 -7.96
C LEU A 33 -8.17 5.51 -7.48
N MET A 34 -8.60 4.74 -6.48
CA MET A 34 -7.83 3.58 -5.99
C MET A 34 -7.65 2.52 -7.07
N ILE A 35 -8.73 2.20 -7.81
CA ILE A 35 -8.66 1.26 -8.93
C ILE A 35 -7.68 1.77 -10.00
N ALA A 36 -7.75 3.06 -10.34
CA ALA A 36 -6.83 3.66 -11.30
C ALA A 36 -5.37 3.58 -10.83
N GLN A 37 -5.08 3.88 -9.57
CA GLN A 37 -3.74 3.79 -9.00
C GLN A 37 -3.20 2.36 -9.00
N VAL A 38 -4.04 1.36 -8.69
CA VAL A 38 -3.63 -0.05 -8.77
C VAL A 38 -3.28 -0.44 -10.21
N LYS A 39 -4.05 0.00 -11.21
CA LYS A 39 -3.73 -0.21 -12.63
C LYS A 39 -2.42 0.47 -13.04
N VAL A 40 -2.17 1.68 -12.55
CA VAL A 40 -0.90 2.39 -12.77
C VAL A 40 0.25 1.60 -12.17
N MET A 41 0.12 1.04 -10.96
CA MET A 41 1.16 0.22 -10.36
C MET A 41 1.45 -1.06 -11.15
N SER A 42 0.41 -1.72 -11.70
CA SER A 42 0.57 -2.85 -12.62
C SER A 42 1.31 -2.45 -13.89
N PHE A 43 1.02 -1.27 -14.45
CA PHE A 43 1.74 -0.74 -15.60
C PHE A 43 3.20 -0.42 -15.26
N ILE A 44 3.47 0.23 -14.12
CA ILE A 44 4.84 0.50 -13.65
C ILE A 44 5.62 -0.80 -13.48
N ALA A 45 5.01 -1.84 -12.89
CA ALA A 45 5.67 -3.14 -12.76
C ALA A 45 6.04 -3.75 -14.13
N TYR A 46 5.19 -3.57 -15.14
CA TYR A 46 5.51 -3.95 -16.51
C TYR A 46 6.67 -3.13 -17.09
N VAL A 47 6.64 -1.80 -16.95
CA VAL A 47 7.69 -0.90 -17.46
C VAL A 47 9.04 -1.18 -16.80
N ILE A 48 9.08 -1.44 -15.49
CA ILE A 48 10.33 -1.80 -14.79
C ILE A 48 10.96 -3.04 -15.44
N ARG A 49 10.16 -4.07 -15.75
CA ARG A 49 10.66 -5.31 -16.35
C ARG A 49 11.13 -5.13 -17.80
N ALA A 50 10.49 -4.24 -18.55
CA ALA A 50 10.80 -4.01 -19.95
C ALA A 50 11.91 -2.97 -20.17
N GLN A 51 11.95 -1.91 -19.34
CA GLN A 51 12.80 -0.74 -19.52
C GLN A 51 13.04 0.00 -18.18
N ALA A 52 13.69 -0.67 -17.24
CA ALA A 52 13.97 -0.18 -15.88
C ALA A 52 14.60 1.22 -15.81
N THR A 53 15.41 1.60 -16.82
CA THR A 53 16.09 2.90 -16.89
C THR A 53 15.14 4.09 -16.93
N LEU A 54 13.92 3.93 -17.48
CA LEU A 54 12.91 5.00 -17.46
C LEU A 54 12.37 5.28 -16.06
N VAL A 55 12.36 4.27 -15.20
CA VAL A 55 11.76 4.33 -13.86
C VAL A 55 12.80 4.62 -12.79
N GLN A 56 14.08 4.32 -13.07
CA GLN A 56 15.19 4.44 -12.12
C GLN A 56 15.29 5.80 -11.41
N PRO A 57 15.03 6.96 -12.07
CA PRO A 57 15.04 8.26 -11.39
C PRO A 57 14.01 8.39 -10.25
N PHE A 58 12.93 7.61 -10.31
CA PHE A 58 11.81 7.65 -9.35
C PHE A 58 11.79 6.44 -8.41
N GLY A 59 12.78 5.55 -8.51
CA GLY A 59 12.70 4.24 -7.87
C GLY A 59 12.60 4.28 -6.35
N THR A 60 13.22 5.27 -5.71
CA THR A 60 13.18 5.47 -4.26
C THR A 60 11.80 5.84 -3.72
N GLU A 61 10.92 6.38 -4.56
CA GLU A 61 9.54 6.75 -4.18
C GLU A 61 8.57 5.57 -4.24
N ILE A 62 8.88 4.56 -5.07
CA ILE A 62 8.00 3.43 -5.36
C ILE A 62 7.55 2.68 -4.09
N PRO A 63 8.43 2.32 -3.14
CA PRO A 63 8.00 1.64 -1.92
C PRO A 63 6.98 2.45 -1.13
N THR A 64 7.22 3.75 -0.96
CA THR A 64 6.33 4.66 -0.24
C THR A 64 4.95 4.73 -0.91
N ILE A 65 4.92 4.85 -2.24
CA ILE A 65 3.67 4.90 -3.02
C ILE A 65 2.89 3.61 -2.85
N VAL A 66 3.52 2.45 -3.03
CA VAL A 66 2.83 1.15 -2.92
C VAL A 66 2.27 0.95 -1.51
N LEU A 67 3.04 1.26 -0.47
CA LEU A 67 2.59 1.14 0.91
C LEU A 67 1.44 2.10 1.23
N ARG A 68 1.47 3.32 0.68
CA ARG A 68 0.38 4.27 0.84
C ARG A 68 -0.91 3.75 0.19
N ILE A 69 -0.85 3.27 -1.06
CA ILE A 69 -2.03 2.71 -1.73
C ILE A 69 -2.55 1.50 -0.94
N LEU A 70 -1.68 0.62 -0.42
CA LEU A 70 -2.11 -0.51 0.43
C LEU A 70 -2.87 -0.07 1.69
N LYS A 71 -2.47 1.05 2.30
CA LYS A 71 -3.14 1.64 3.48
C LYS A 71 -4.46 2.33 3.10
N ASP A 72 -4.51 3.00 1.96
CA ASP A 72 -5.68 3.78 1.51
C ASP A 72 -6.78 2.89 0.87
N ILE A 73 -6.46 1.67 0.43
CA ILE A 73 -7.46 0.74 -0.13
C ILE A 73 -8.54 0.44 0.92
N PRO A 74 -9.82 0.73 0.60
CA PRO A 74 -10.92 0.46 1.51
C PRO A 74 -11.02 -1.04 1.87
N PRO A 75 -11.45 -1.38 3.11
CA PRO A 75 -11.52 -2.78 3.56
C PRO A 75 -12.45 -3.64 2.71
N GLU A 76 -13.51 -3.07 2.13
CA GLU A 76 -14.42 -3.77 1.23
C GLU A 76 -13.85 -4.08 -0.16
N SER A 77 -12.74 -3.44 -0.57
CA SER A 77 -12.13 -3.66 -1.89
C SER A 77 -11.00 -4.70 -1.85
N SER A 78 -11.38 -5.94 -1.57
CA SER A 78 -10.46 -7.09 -1.55
C SER A 78 -9.79 -7.34 -2.91
N LEU A 79 -10.51 -7.06 -4.01
CA LEU A 79 -9.99 -7.20 -5.38
C LEU A 79 -8.82 -6.25 -5.65
N SER A 80 -8.99 -4.94 -5.41
CA SER A 80 -7.93 -3.95 -5.62
C SER A 80 -6.69 -4.25 -4.76
N ARG A 81 -6.91 -4.71 -3.52
CA ARG A 81 -5.82 -5.14 -2.63
C ARG A 81 -5.03 -6.31 -3.24
N ARG A 82 -5.73 -7.34 -3.73
CA ARG A 82 -5.11 -8.50 -4.38
C ARG A 82 -4.32 -8.09 -5.62
N GLU A 83 -4.89 -7.26 -6.48
CA GLU A 83 -4.23 -6.78 -7.70
C GLU A 83 -2.96 -5.99 -7.38
N LEU A 84 -3.01 -5.10 -6.38
CA LEU A 84 -1.84 -4.36 -5.94
C LEU A 84 -0.74 -5.28 -5.39
N ILE A 85 -1.11 -6.31 -4.64
CA ILE A 85 -0.14 -7.31 -4.13
C ILE A 85 0.52 -8.07 -5.30
N VAL A 86 -0.22 -8.36 -6.38
CA VAL A 86 0.34 -8.97 -7.59
C VAL A 86 1.33 -8.02 -8.26
N ALA A 87 0.99 -6.75 -8.43
CA ALA A 87 1.91 -5.74 -8.96
C ALA A 87 3.16 -5.59 -8.09
N LEU A 88 3.00 -5.52 -6.76
CA LEU A 88 4.10 -5.47 -5.81
C LEU A 88 4.99 -6.72 -5.93
N ARG A 89 4.43 -7.93 -6.07
CA ARG A 89 5.22 -9.15 -6.30
C ARG A 89 6.07 -9.03 -7.56
N HIS A 90 5.54 -8.47 -8.64
CA HIS A 90 6.31 -8.26 -9.86
C HIS A 90 7.47 -7.28 -9.65
N ILE A 91 7.27 -6.20 -8.89
CA ILE A 91 8.32 -5.22 -8.55
C ILE A 91 9.39 -5.85 -7.64
N LEU A 92 8.98 -6.61 -6.62
CA LEU A 92 9.91 -7.31 -5.72
C LEU A 92 10.70 -8.44 -6.40
N GLY A 93 10.32 -8.82 -7.61
CA GLY A 93 11.04 -9.75 -8.47
C GLY A 93 12.14 -9.10 -9.32
N THR A 94 12.40 -7.80 -9.16
CA THR A 94 13.47 -7.06 -9.88
C THR A 94 14.50 -6.48 -8.92
N GLU A 95 15.49 -5.75 -9.44
CA GLU A 95 16.50 -5.03 -8.64
C GLU A 95 15.90 -4.02 -7.62
N TYR A 96 14.66 -3.56 -7.84
CA TYR A 96 13.95 -2.64 -6.95
C TYR A 96 13.62 -3.25 -5.59
N ARG A 97 13.68 -4.59 -5.43
CA ARG A 97 13.47 -5.29 -4.16
C ARG A 97 14.29 -4.68 -3.00
N SER A 98 15.54 -4.30 -3.27
CA SER A 98 16.45 -3.75 -2.28
C SER A 98 15.90 -2.47 -1.62
N LEU A 99 15.12 -1.68 -2.36
CA LEU A 99 14.50 -0.44 -1.88
C LEU A 99 13.36 -0.68 -0.88
N PHE A 100 12.81 -1.89 -0.84
CA PHE A 100 11.74 -2.27 0.10
C PHE A 100 12.27 -2.80 1.45
N ILE A 101 13.55 -3.19 1.54
CA ILE A 101 14.15 -3.76 2.76
C ILE A 101 13.96 -2.84 3.98
N PRO A 102 14.21 -1.51 3.90
CA PRO A 102 14.06 -0.62 5.06
C PRO A 102 12.63 -0.51 5.59
N PHE A 103 11.63 -0.88 4.79
CA PHE A 103 10.23 -0.89 5.18
C PHE A 103 9.82 -2.21 5.84
N PHE A 104 10.50 -3.33 5.52
CA PHE A 104 10.29 -4.61 6.19
C PHE A 104 11.00 -4.69 7.55
N GLU A 105 12.20 -4.12 7.64
CA GLU A 105 13.02 -4.13 8.86
C GLU A 105 12.56 -3.12 9.92
N ARG A 106 11.63 -2.22 9.59
CA ARG A 106 11.01 -1.29 10.53
C ARG A 106 9.54 -1.66 10.76
N PRO A 107 9.24 -2.56 11.72
CA PRO A 107 7.88 -3.02 12.02
C PRO A 107 6.92 -1.90 12.43
N ALA A 108 7.39 -0.73 12.86
CA ALA A 108 6.54 0.36 13.31
C ALA A 108 5.57 0.88 12.24
N GLU A 109 5.89 0.70 10.94
CA GLU A 109 4.96 0.99 9.84
C GLU A 109 4.12 -0.21 9.39
N LEU A 110 4.55 -1.44 9.69
CA LEU A 110 3.85 -2.70 9.36
C LEU A 110 2.86 -3.15 10.44
N SER A 111 3.08 -2.78 11.69
CA SER A 111 2.08 -2.85 12.77
C SER A 111 0.87 -1.94 12.48
N SER A 112 1.03 -0.99 11.55
CA SER A 112 -0.01 -0.14 10.99
C SER A 112 -0.87 -0.84 9.92
N ILE A 113 -0.54 -2.06 9.48
CA ILE A 113 -1.16 -2.73 8.32
C ILE A 113 -1.83 -4.06 8.73
N HIS A 114 -1.64 -4.53 9.97
CA HIS A 114 -2.11 -5.84 10.43
C HIS A 114 -3.60 -5.86 10.84
N GLY A 115 -4.47 -6.00 9.82
CA GLY A 115 -5.77 -6.67 9.91
C GLY A 115 -5.76 -8.03 9.20
N TYR A 116 -4.61 -8.72 9.16
CA TYR A 116 -4.36 -9.92 8.35
C TYR A 116 -3.92 -11.13 9.18
N ARG A 117 -4.30 -11.19 10.47
CA ARG A 117 -3.94 -12.30 11.37
C ARG A 117 -5.03 -13.36 11.57
N ASP A 118 -6.25 -13.16 11.05
CA ASP A 118 -7.40 -14.02 11.38
C ASP A 118 -7.78 -15.04 10.28
N HIS A 119 -6.91 -15.32 9.30
CA HIS A 119 -7.22 -16.28 8.23
C HIS A 119 -6.16 -17.36 7.97
N PHE A 120 -5.13 -17.47 8.81
CA PHE A 120 -4.11 -18.54 8.68
C PHE A 120 -3.68 -19.15 10.02
N LEU A 121 -4.58 -19.16 11.01
CA LEU A 121 -4.62 -20.17 12.07
C LEU A 121 -6.09 -20.53 12.31
#